data_AF-A0A017T7F3-F1
#
_entry.id   AF-A0A017T7F3-F1
#
_cell.length_a   1.000
_cell.length_b   1.000
_cell.length_c   1.000
_cell.angle_alpha   90.00
_cell.angle_beta   90.00
_cell.angle_gamma   90.00
#
_symmetry.space_group_name_H-M   'P 1'
#
loop_
_entity.id
_entity.type
_entity.pdbx_description
1 polymer ?
#
loop_
_entity_poly.entity_id
_entity_poly.type
_entity_poly.pdbx_seq_one_letter_code
_entity_poly.pdbx_strand_id
1 'polypeptide(L)'
;MDPSVKAQRALLHPLWLLSLTLLVVNDHLLKGSGLLPGWMTGKLSDFAGLIVAPALLAALLRLSSKGALIGAHLATGAVFAAINLSPAFARAVEGLMALTPFPWVIVVDAEDLIALPALFAAWQVLVPAMRAEVDERPILHRVAAVAGGMACMATSMPDPCDEDPSQCIPTDGPAATEIASLVLGNDTEEQRVVRVRPLKESVEVDCLTMLADPTRTLSREMFGPAETWLLEPGRALPLQNSTCDAYLVDADGLPMQLLAWSAGQFPAAMLSTETRAPDEGRMIFMRMDEALGRLELAEHVAVHDAPPVEQPAPGPGCAPLPDTVGVAWSAPPVGGAEITAIDSSPDGCHRFTLLSEGGEAPFYLCVPEGAQPFQVGDALKVETLDSSFTAPETKDEASFAEGVFLSNDTVGVMVVRGNMVARQAFAFLPTPAEEPSISADEVPSCTGSHDACGNLVIPLEVSLLGGSAEGATFLRAGQSAELADGYGTLHVVRAEELPIRDTECAPSRVTRRHFESVLVIPLTPATP
;
A
#
# COMPACT_ATOMS: atom_id res chain seq x y z
N MET A 1 -3.08 45.86 -45.63
CA MET A 1 -4.23 44.98 -45.36
C MET A 1 -3.65 43.73 -44.76
N ASP A 2 -3.97 43.42 -43.50
CA ASP A 2 -3.52 42.18 -42.87
C ASP A 2 -4.18 41.02 -43.64
N PRO A 3 -3.43 40.05 -44.19
CA PRO A 3 -4.02 38.98 -44.98
C PRO A 3 -5.10 38.28 -44.14
N SER A 4 -6.30 38.13 -44.72
CA SER A 4 -7.41 37.49 -44.03
C SER A 4 -7.02 36.07 -43.66
N VAL A 5 -6.99 35.75 -42.37
CA VAL A 5 -6.67 34.40 -41.88
C VAL A 5 -7.76 33.44 -42.33
N LYS A 6 -7.39 32.37 -43.04
CA LYS A 6 -8.30 31.30 -43.44
C LYS A 6 -7.80 29.98 -42.89
N ALA A 7 -8.41 29.51 -41.80
CA ALA A 7 -8.00 28.30 -41.09
C ALA A 7 -7.96 27.06 -41.99
N GLN A 8 -8.85 26.97 -42.99
CA GLN A 8 -8.90 25.83 -43.91
C GLN A 8 -7.58 25.63 -44.66
N ARG A 9 -6.82 26.70 -44.97
CA ARG A 9 -5.57 26.60 -45.74
C ARG A 9 -4.53 25.68 -45.09
N ALA A 10 -4.55 25.54 -43.75
CA ALA A 10 -3.67 24.62 -43.05
C ALA A 10 -3.93 23.15 -43.37
N LEU A 11 -5.15 22.77 -43.77
CA LEU A 11 -5.53 21.37 -44.03
C LEU A 11 -4.87 20.79 -45.29
N LEU A 12 -4.26 21.63 -46.13
CA LEU A 12 -3.48 21.18 -47.29
C LEU A 12 -1.97 21.39 -47.09
N HIS A 13 -1.55 21.80 -45.89
CA HIS A 13 -0.15 21.95 -45.59
C HIS A 13 0.52 20.56 -45.52
N PRO A 14 1.73 20.37 -46.08
CA PRO A 14 2.42 19.07 -46.08
C PRO A 14 2.53 18.44 -44.69
N LEU A 15 2.87 19.25 -43.67
CA LEU A 15 2.91 18.76 -42.29
C LEU A 15 1.57 18.20 -41.82
N TRP A 16 0.46 18.90 -42.10
CA TRP A 16 -0.88 18.45 -41.68
C TRP A 16 -1.28 17.17 -42.41
N LEU A 17 -1.01 17.07 -43.72
CA LEU A 17 -1.29 15.88 -44.52
C LEU A 17 -0.42 14.69 -44.11
N LEU A 18 0.86 14.92 -43.80
CA LEU A 18 1.76 13.88 -43.28
C LEU A 18 1.30 13.40 -41.90
N SER A 19 0.95 14.31 -40.99
CA SER A 19 0.42 13.95 -39.68
C SER A 19 -0.92 13.21 -39.78
N LEU A 20 -1.82 13.65 -40.66
CA LEU A 20 -3.08 12.93 -40.92
C LEU A 20 -2.81 11.53 -41.50
N THR A 21 -1.88 11.41 -42.44
CA THR A 21 -1.53 10.13 -43.06
C THR A 21 -0.91 9.20 -42.02
N LEU A 22 0.00 9.72 -41.18
CA LEU A 22 0.58 8.99 -40.07
C LEU A 22 -0.50 8.51 -39.11
N LEU A 23 -1.45 9.39 -38.73
CA LEU A 23 -2.56 9.04 -37.85
C LEU A 23 -3.41 7.89 -38.43
N VAL A 24 -3.85 8.01 -39.69
CA VAL A 24 -4.66 7.00 -40.38
C VAL A 24 -3.92 5.67 -40.54
N VAL A 25 -2.67 5.70 -41.00
CA VAL A 25 -1.86 4.49 -41.19
C VAL A 25 -1.56 3.84 -39.85
N ASN A 26 -1.21 4.63 -38.83
CA ASN A 26 -0.90 4.09 -37.52
C ASN A 26 -2.13 3.42 -36.89
N ASP A 27 -3.28 4.09 -36.94
CA ASP A 27 -4.49 3.63 -36.26
C ASP A 27 -5.18 2.46 -36.96
N HIS A 28 -5.09 2.37 -38.29
CA HIS A 28 -5.76 1.31 -39.05
C HIS A 28 -4.84 0.18 -39.52
N LEU A 29 -3.52 0.40 -39.61
CA LEU A 29 -2.59 -0.60 -40.15
C LEU A 29 -1.49 -1.03 -39.17
N LEU A 30 -1.04 -0.16 -38.26
CA LEU A 30 0.10 -0.49 -37.37
C LEU A 30 -0.34 -0.95 -35.98
N LYS A 31 -1.36 -0.33 -35.39
CA LYS A 31 -1.96 -0.78 -34.13
C LYS A 31 -2.49 -2.22 -34.31
N GLY A 32 -2.12 -3.13 -33.41
CA GLY A 32 -2.52 -4.54 -33.45
C GLY A 32 -1.79 -5.42 -34.47
N SER A 33 -0.97 -4.86 -35.36
CA SER A 33 -0.24 -5.62 -36.40
C SER A 33 0.95 -6.45 -35.89
N GLY A 34 1.43 -6.16 -34.67
CA GLY A 34 2.67 -6.74 -34.11
C GLY A 34 3.97 -6.19 -34.70
N LEU A 35 3.93 -5.26 -35.67
CA LEU A 35 5.12 -4.68 -36.29
C LEU A 35 5.85 -3.67 -35.41
N LEU A 36 5.13 -3.02 -34.50
CA LEU A 36 5.66 -2.05 -33.54
C LEU A 36 5.09 -2.34 -32.14
N PRO A 37 5.84 -2.09 -31.05
CA PRO A 37 5.30 -2.16 -29.69
C PRO A 37 4.07 -1.25 -29.50
N GLY A 38 3.06 -1.74 -28.79
CA GLY A 38 1.80 -1.02 -28.57
C GLY A 38 2.01 0.39 -27.99
N TRP A 39 2.88 0.51 -26.98
CA TRP A 39 3.22 1.79 -26.36
C TRP A 39 3.75 2.83 -27.38
N MET A 40 4.51 2.39 -28.38
CA MET A 40 5.08 3.28 -29.39
C MET A 40 4.03 3.77 -30.39
N THR A 41 3.09 2.89 -30.78
CA THR A 41 1.96 3.25 -31.65
C THR A 41 0.95 4.19 -30.97
N GLY A 42 0.80 4.10 -29.64
CA GLY A 42 0.03 5.05 -28.84
C GLY A 42 0.59 6.47 -28.98
N LYS A 43 1.85 6.68 -28.55
CA LYS A 43 2.49 8.01 -28.58
C LYS A 43 2.52 8.61 -30.00
N LEU A 44 2.80 7.82 -31.03
CA LEU A 44 2.79 8.29 -32.43
C LEU A 44 1.44 8.91 -32.84
N SER A 45 0.33 8.34 -32.35
CA SER A 45 -1.01 8.87 -32.56
C SER A 45 -1.19 10.21 -31.86
N ASP A 46 -0.70 10.35 -30.63
CA ASP A 46 -0.83 11.59 -29.85
C ASP A 46 -0.07 12.75 -30.50
N PHE A 47 1.18 12.49 -30.92
CA PHE A 47 1.97 13.48 -31.65
C PHE A 47 1.29 13.91 -32.96
N ALA A 48 0.72 12.95 -33.71
CA ALA A 48 0.02 13.24 -34.96
C ALA A 48 -1.31 13.98 -34.71
N GLY A 49 -2.09 13.53 -33.75
CA GLY A 49 -3.38 14.08 -33.35
C GLY A 49 -3.26 15.52 -32.87
N LEU A 50 -2.25 15.84 -32.06
CA LEU A 50 -2.00 17.20 -31.57
C LEU A 50 -1.54 18.17 -32.68
N ILE A 51 -1.08 17.68 -33.83
CA ILE A 51 -0.82 18.50 -35.03
C ILE A 51 -2.10 18.70 -35.86
N VAL A 52 -2.92 17.66 -35.97
CA VAL A 52 -4.12 17.65 -36.82
C VAL A 52 -5.29 18.41 -36.19
N ALA A 53 -5.57 18.14 -34.91
CA ALA A 53 -6.77 18.57 -34.18
C ALA A 53 -6.97 20.10 -34.08
N PRO A 54 -5.97 20.92 -33.69
CA PRO A 54 -6.21 22.36 -33.51
C PRO A 54 -6.47 23.08 -34.85
N ALA A 55 -5.83 22.63 -35.94
CA ALA A 55 -6.04 23.15 -37.28
C ALA A 55 -7.42 22.74 -37.83
N LEU A 56 -7.83 21.49 -37.59
CA LEU A 56 -9.15 20.98 -37.95
C LEU A 56 -10.26 21.72 -37.19
N LEU A 57 -10.12 21.88 -35.88
CA LEU A 57 -11.06 22.62 -35.03
C LEU A 57 -11.21 24.06 -35.52
N ALA A 58 -10.10 24.75 -35.80
CA ALA A 58 -10.12 26.09 -36.35
C ALA A 58 -10.81 26.18 -37.72
N ALA A 59 -10.62 25.18 -38.58
CA ALA A 59 -11.23 25.12 -39.90
C ALA A 59 -12.75 24.86 -39.84
N LEU A 60 -13.20 23.96 -38.96
CA LEU A 60 -14.61 23.63 -38.73
C LEU A 60 -15.38 24.82 -38.14
N LEU A 61 -14.78 25.50 -37.15
CA LEU A 61 -15.35 26.69 -36.52
C LEU A 61 -15.13 27.98 -37.33
N ARG A 62 -14.43 27.89 -38.46
CA ARG A 62 -14.12 29.01 -39.37
C ARG A 62 -13.45 30.19 -38.66
N LEU A 63 -12.51 29.88 -37.77
CA LEU A 63 -11.80 30.87 -36.97
C LEU A 63 -10.89 31.74 -37.86
N SER A 64 -10.94 33.05 -37.64
CA SER A 64 -10.25 34.05 -38.47
C SER A 64 -9.40 35.05 -37.67
N SER A 65 -9.45 34.99 -36.33
CA SER A 65 -8.65 35.88 -35.47
C SER A 65 -7.53 35.12 -34.78
N LYS A 66 -6.41 35.81 -34.52
CA LYS A 66 -5.26 35.23 -33.79
C LYS A 66 -5.69 34.72 -32.40
N GLY A 67 -6.54 35.47 -31.69
CA GLY A 67 -7.05 35.06 -30.39
C GLY A 67 -7.89 33.78 -30.44
N ALA A 68 -8.74 33.64 -31.46
CA ALA A 68 -9.52 32.42 -31.64
C ALA A 68 -8.64 31.21 -31.99
N LEU A 69 -7.58 31.40 -32.79
CA LEU A 69 -6.61 30.34 -33.08
C LEU A 69 -5.84 29.91 -31.83
N ILE A 70 -5.45 30.85 -30.97
CA ILE A 70 -4.83 30.53 -29.66
C ILE A 70 -5.83 29.71 -28.83
N GLY A 71 -7.08 30.15 -28.77
CA GLY A 71 -8.16 29.44 -28.08
C GLY A 71 -8.33 28.00 -28.55
N ALA A 72 -8.27 27.75 -29.87
CA ALA A 72 -8.34 26.40 -30.43
C ALA A 72 -7.16 25.51 -29.98
N HIS A 73 -5.93 26.02 -29.97
CA HIS A 73 -4.76 25.24 -29.53
C HIS A 73 -4.79 24.96 -28.03
N LEU A 74 -5.16 25.97 -27.22
CA LEU A 74 -5.30 25.82 -25.78
C LEU A 74 -6.43 24.85 -25.43
N ALA A 75 -7.57 24.91 -26.13
CA ALA A 75 -8.67 23.99 -25.92
C ALA A 75 -8.28 22.55 -26.25
N THR A 76 -7.61 22.32 -27.39
CA THR A 76 -7.10 20.98 -27.75
C THR A 76 -6.13 20.45 -26.70
N GLY A 77 -5.15 21.25 -26.27
CA GLY A 77 -4.20 20.83 -25.23
C GLY A 77 -4.83 20.60 -23.86
N ALA A 78 -5.80 21.44 -23.48
CA ALA A 78 -6.51 21.29 -22.21
C ALA A 78 -7.37 20.02 -22.18
N VAL A 79 -8.11 19.73 -23.25
CA VAL A 79 -8.89 18.49 -23.35
C VAL A 79 -7.96 17.28 -23.34
N PHE A 80 -6.89 17.30 -24.13
CA PHE A 80 -5.88 16.22 -24.18
C PHE A 80 -5.23 15.97 -22.81
N ALA A 81 -4.85 17.01 -22.07
CA ALA A 81 -4.27 16.85 -20.75
C ALA A 81 -5.31 16.36 -19.73
N ALA A 82 -6.55 16.85 -19.80
CA ALA A 82 -7.60 16.47 -18.86
C ALA A 82 -8.02 15.00 -19.00
N ILE A 83 -8.11 14.47 -20.23
CA ILE A 83 -8.43 13.05 -20.45
C ILE A 83 -7.28 12.13 -19.98
N ASN A 84 -6.03 12.59 -20.04
CA ASN A 84 -4.85 11.82 -19.63
C ASN A 84 -4.50 11.92 -18.13
N LEU A 85 -5.06 12.90 -17.42
CA LEU A 85 -4.81 13.11 -15.98
C LEU A 85 -5.99 12.75 -15.08
N SER A 86 -7.20 12.60 -15.64
CA SER A 86 -8.41 12.41 -14.84
C SER A 86 -9.30 11.30 -15.39
N PRO A 87 -9.38 10.14 -14.69
CA PRO A 87 -10.32 9.07 -15.04
C PRO A 87 -11.79 9.50 -15.02
N ALA A 88 -12.14 10.48 -14.19
CA ALA A 88 -13.50 11.03 -14.15
C ALA A 88 -13.81 11.85 -15.42
N PHE A 89 -12.85 12.63 -15.90
CA PHE A 89 -13.02 13.42 -17.11
C PHE A 89 -13.02 12.55 -18.37
N ALA A 90 -12.14 11.55 -18.45
CA ALA A 90 -12.13 10.55 -19.52
C ALA A 90 -13.50 9.86 -19.66
N ARG A 91 -14.05 9.34 -18.56
CA ARG A 91 -15.39 8.72 -18.53
C ARG A 91 -16.52 9.67 -18.94
N ALA A 92 -16.43 10.96 -18.59
CA ALA A 92 -17.41 11.95 -19.02
C ALA A 92 -17.37 12.18 -20.55
N VAL A 93 -16.17 12.18 -21.15
CA VAL A 93 -15.98 12.30 -22.60
C VAL A 93 -16.47 11.03 -23.31
N GLU A 94 -16.13 9.84 -22.80
CA GLU A 94 -16.65 8.56 -23.32
C GLU A 94 -18.18 8.52 -23.29
N GLY A 95 -18.79 8.92 -22.17
CA GLY A 95 -20.25 8.97 -22.03
C GLY A 95 -20.94 9.93 -23.01
N LEU A 96 -20.28 11.04 -23.36
CA LEU A 96 -20.78 11.96 -24.41
C LEU A 96 -20.70 11.31 -25.79
N MET A 97 -19.65 10.55 -26.04
CA MET A 97 -19.39 9.91 -27.34
C MET A 97 -20.22 8.66 -27.56
N ALA A 98 -20.63 7.99 -26.48
CA ALA A 98 -21.63 6.93 -26.49
C ALA A 98 -23.02 7.39 -26.98
N LEU A 99 -23.28 8.70 -27.06
CA LEU A 99 -24.49 9.25 -27.71
C LEU A 99 -24.39 9.23 -29.24
N THR A 100 -23.22 8.94 -29.78
CA THR A 100 -22.97 8.79 -31.22
C THR A 100 -22.85 7.31 -31.59
N PRO A 101 -22.94 6.93 -32.88
CA PRO A 101 -22.75 5.55 -33.33
C PRO A 101 -21.32 5.00 -33.13
N PHE A 102 -20.42 5.77 -32.54
CA PHE A 102 -18.98 5.49 -32.47
C PHE A 102 -18.54 5.46 -30.99
N PRO A 103 -18.69 4.33 -30.28
CA PRO A 103 -18.14 4.17 -28.95
C PRO A 103 -16.61 4.10 -29.03
N TRP A 104 -15.92 4.85 -28.17
CA TRP A 104 -14.47 4.73 -27.99
C TRP A 104 -14.13 4.68 -26.50
N VAL A 105 -12.97 4.09 -26.19
CA VAL A 105 -12.42 4.01 -24.84
C VAL A 105 -11.14 4.84 -24.78
N ILE A 106 -10.97 5.59 -23.70
CA ILE A 106 -9.84 6.45 -23.41
C ILE A 106 -9.01 5.79 -22.31
N VAL A 107 -7.78 5.44 -22.64
CA VAL A 107 -6.78 5.01 -21.64
C VAL A 107 -6.18 6.26 -20.99
N VAL A 108 -6.15 6.29 -19.66
CA VAL A 108 -5.61 7.41 -18.89
C VAL A 108 -4.12 7.17 -18.64
N ASP A 109 -3.25 7.90 -19.33
CA ASP A 109 -1.79 7.79 -19.17
C ASP A 109 -1.13 9.18 -19.05
N ALA A 110 -0.55 9.48 -17.89
CA ALA A 110 0.13 10.75 -17.65
C ALA A 110 1.39 10.93 -18.54
N GLU A 111 2.00 9.84 -19.02
CA GLU A 111 3.16 9.91 -19.90
C GLU A 111 2.80 10.46 -21.30
N ASP A 112 1.53 10.41 -21.72
CA ASP A 112 1.06 10.99 -22.99
C ASP A 112 1.25 12.51 -23.06
N LEU A 113 1.41 13.19 -21.92
CA LEU A 113 1.73 14.62 -21.87
C LEU A 113 3.05 14.98 -22.55
N ILE A 114 3.93 14.01 -22.79
CA ILE A 114 5.14 14.19 -23.59
C ILE A 114 4.83 14.63 -25.04
N ALA A 115 3.60 14.41 -25.53
CA ALA A 115 3.16 14.83 -26.86
C ALA A 115 2.80 16.32 -26.95
N LEU A 116 2.57 17.02 -25.82
CA LEU A 116 2.18 18.45 -25.81
C LEU A 116 3.09 19.40 -26.62
N PRO A 117 4.43 19.21 -26.72
CA PRO A 117 5.28 20.00 -27.60
C PRO A 117 4.85 19.98 -29.08
N ALA A 118 4.11 18.94 -29.52
CA ALA A 118 3.55 18.87 -30.87
C ALA A 118 2.56 20.01 -31.15
N LEU A 119 1.80 20.48 -30.15
CA LEU A 119 0.93 21.66 -30.29
C LEU A 119 1.72 22.93 -30.60
N PHE A 120 2.91 23.08 -30.00
CA PHE A 120 3.80 24.19 -30.30
C PHE A 120 4.32 24.10 -31.74
N ALA A 121 4.71 22.91 -32.19
CA ALA A 121 5.11 22.70 -33.58
C ALA A 121 3.96 23.00 -34.56
N ALA A 122 2.75 22.55 -34.25
CA ALA A 122 1.53 22.84 -35.02
C ALA A 122 1.28 24.35 -35.13
N TRP A 123 1.40 25.07 -34.00
CA TRP A 123 1.25 26.52 -33.97
C TRP A 123 2.28 27.23 -34.85
N GLN A 124 3.57 26.88 -34.72
CA GLN A 124 4.67 27.52 -35.44
C GLN A 124 4.56 27.32 -36.96
N VAL A 125 4.06 26.17 -37.41
CA VAL A 125 4.05 25.82 -38.84
C VAL A 125 2.70 26.11 -39.50
N LEU A 126 1.59 25.74 -38.87
CA LEU A 126 0.26 25.78 -39.51
C LEU A 126 -0.39 27.17 -39.43
N VAL A 127 -0.14 27.95 -38.36
CA VAL A 127 -0.73 29.30 -38.24
C VAL A 127 -0.18 30.27 -39.29
N PRO A 128 1.13 30.29 -39.62
CA PRO A 128 1.62 31.04 -40.77
C PRO A 128 0.99 30.57 -42.09
N ALA A 129 0.79 29.26 -42.28
CA ALA A 129 0.15 28.72 -43.49
C ALA A 129 -1.32 29.18 -43.64
N MET A 130 -2.05 29.40 -42.53
CA MET A 130 -3.41 29.97 -42.56
C MET A 130 -3.45 31.44 -43.05
N ARG A 131 -2.31 32.14 -43.00
CA ARG A 131 -2.16 33.54 -43.43
C ARG A 131 -1.60 33.68 -44.84
N ALA A 132 -0.96 32.63 -45.36
CA ALA A 132 -0.41 32.62 -46.70
C ALA A 132 -1.51 32.78 -47.75
N GLU A 133 -1.25 33.57 -48.79
CA GLU A 133 -2.11 33.68 -49.97
C GLU A 133 -1.80 32.51 -50.91
N VAL A 134 -2.76 31.60 -51.06
CA VAL A 134 -2.64 30.37 -51.86
C VAL A 134 -3.94 30.20 -52.67
N ASP A 135 -3.85 29.60 -53.85
CA ASP A 135 -5.00 29.24 -54.68
C ASP A 135 -6.03 28.41 -53.91
N GLU A 136 -7.27 28.87 -53.90
CA GLU A 136 -8.33 28.24 -53.12
C GLU A 136 -8.87 27.01 -53.85
N ARG A 137 -8.62 25.84 -53.25
CA ARG A 137 -9.16 24.55 -53.70
C ARG A 137 -10.30 24.10 -52.77
N PRO A 138 -11.51 24.66 -52.87
CA PRO A 138 -12.57 24.48 -51.86
C PRO A 138 -13.00 23.02 -51.68
N ILE A 139 -12.99 22.24 -52.77
CA ILE A 139 -13.31 20.80 -52.72
C ILE A 139 -12.25 20.06 -51.90
N LEU A 140 -10.96 20.30 -52.17
CA LEU A 140 -9.88 19.58 -51.50
C LEU A 140 -9.80 19.90 -50.00
N HIS A 141 -10.08 21.15 -49.62
CA HIS A 141 -10.20 21.53 -48.21
C HIS A 141 -11.36 20.84 -47.49
N ARG A 142 -12.51 20.64 -48.17
CA ARG A 142 -13.65 19.91 -47.61
C ARG A 142 -13.32 18.43 -47.45
N VAL A 143 -12.68 17.82 -48.47
CA VAL A 143 -12.21 16.43 -48.38
C VAL A 143 -11.22 16.29 -47.23
N ALA A 144 -10.25 17.18 -47.11
CA ALA A 144 -9.30 17.18 -46.00
C ALA A 144 -9.99 17.35 -44.64
N ALA A 145 -10.94 18.29 -44.50
CA ALA A 145 -11.68 18.46 -43.24
C ALA A 145 -12.50 17.22 -42.86
N VAL A 146 -13.15 16.58 -43.83
CA VAL A 146 -13.93 15.35 -43.63
C VAL A 146 -13.01 14.17 -43.28
N ALA A 147 -11.89 14.02 -43.99
CA ALA A 147 -10.90 12.99 -43.71
C ALA A 147 -10.23 13.20 -42.33
N GLY A 148 -9.90 14.45 -41.98
CA GLY A 148 -9.38 14.81 -40.67
C GLY A 148 -10.39 14.57 -39.55
N GLY A 149 -11.66 14.89 -39.78
CA GLY A 149 -12.75 14.59 -38.86
C GLY A 149 -12.88 13.09 -38.60
N MET A 150 -12.93 12.28 -39.66
CA MET A 150 -12.99 10.82 -39.53
C MET A 150 -11.74 10.24 -38.87
N ALA A 151 -10.54 10.71 -39.21
CA ALA A 151 -9.30 10.23 -38.61
C ALA A 151 -9.16 10.60 -37.13
N CYS A 152 -9.61 11.78 -36.72
CA CYS A 152 -9.67 12.15 -35.29
C CYS A 152 -10.78 11.42 -34.53
N MET A 153 -11.71 10.77 -35.25
CA MET A 153 -12.72 9.89 -34.69
C MET A 153 -12.37 8.41 -34.85
N ALA A 154 -11.14 8.07 -35.26
CA ALA A 154 -10.75 6.70 -35.58
C ALA A 154 -10.98 5.79 -34.37
N THR A 155 -12.13 5.12 -34.41
CA THR A 155 -12.46 3.96 -33.62
C THR A 155 -11.52 2.85 -34.05
N SER A 156 -11.01 2.07 -33.09
CA SER A 156 -10.67 0.69 -33.37
C SER A 156 -11.85 0.08 -34.15
N MET A 157 -11.59 -0.72 -35.19
CA MET A 157 -12.68 -1.42 -35.87
C MET A 157 -13.53 -2.14 -34.81
N PRO A 158 -14.87 -2.08 -34.86
CA PRO A 158 -15.66 -3.04 -34.10
C PRO A 158 -15.10 -4.41 -34.46
N ASP A 159 -14.89 -5.22 -33.44
CA ASP A 159 -14.37 -6.55 -33.62
C ASP A 159 -15.28 -7.23 -34.68
N PRO A 160 -14.76 -7.79 -35.79
CA PRO A 160 -15.59 -8.42 -36.82
C PRO A 160 -16.58 -9.47 -36.27
N CYS A 161 -16.38 -9.88 -35.01
CA CYS A 161 -17.26 -10.63 -34.14
C CYS A 161 -18.66 -10.02 -33.89
N ASP A 162 -18.82 -8.70 -33.96
CA ASP A 162 -20.09 -8.03 -33.63
C ASP A 162 -21.14 -8.07 -34.76
N GLU A 163 -20.71 -8.22 -36.02
CA GLU A 163 -21.60 -8.17 -37.19
C GLU A 163 -21.92 -9.55 -37.81
N ASP A 164 -21.01 -10.53 -37.75
CA ASP A 164 -21.25 -11.88 -38.28
C ASP A 164 -20.41 -12.96 -37.56
N PRO A 165 -21.00 -13.72 -36.61
CA PRO A 165 -20.32 -14.78 -35.86
C PRO A 165 -19.73 -15.91 -36.72
N SER A 166 -20.15 -16.03 -37.99
CA SER A 166 -19.70 -17.09 -38.89
C SER A 166 -18.42 -16.76 -39.67
N GLN A 167 -17.98 -15.51 -39.63
CA GLN A 167 -16.72 -15.07 -40.25
C GLN A 167 -15.52 -15.16 -39.30
N CYS A 168 -15.75 -15.64 -38.07
CA CYS A 168 -14.71 -16.03 -37.13
C CYS A 168 -13.97 -17.28 -37.64
N ILE A 169 -13.03 -17.09 -38.56
CA ILE A 169 -11.86 -17.97 -38.62
C ILE A 169 -10.88 -17.36 -37.61
N PRO A 170 -10.59 -18.02 -36.47
CA PRO A 170 -9.61 -17.50 -35.54
C PRO A 170 -8.25 -17.51 -36.24
N THR A 171 -7.83 -16.36 -36.76
CA THR A 171 -6.41 -16.04 -36.81
C THR A 171 -6.04 -15.70 -35.38
N ASP A 172 -5.51 -16.68 -34.65
CA ASP A 172 -4.98 -16.50 -33.31
C ASP A 172 -3.91 -15.40 -33.31
N GLY A 173 -4.34 -14.16 -33.09
CA GLY A 173 -3.47 -13.12 -32.59
C GLY A 173 -2.91 -13.55 -31.24
N PRO A 174 -1.70 -13.09 -30.86
CA PRO A 174 -1.15 -13.41 -29.55
C PRO A 174 -2.16 -13.01 -28.47
N ALA A 175 -2.38 -13.89 -27.49
CA ALA A 175 -3.25 -13.60 -26.36
C ALA A 175 -2.82 -12.29 -25.68
N ALA A 176 -3.78 -11.45 -25.29
CA ALA A 176 -3.49 -10.24 -24.54
C ALA A 176 -2.76 -10.62 -23.23
N THR A 177 -1.63 -9.98 -22.94
CA THR A 177 -0.80 -10.29 -21.77
C THR A 177 -0.54 -9.04 -20.93
N GLU A 178 -0.45 -9.22 -19.62
CA GLU A 178 -0.13 -8.16 -18.64
C GLU A 178 0.87 -8.66 -17.60
N ILE A 179 1.58 -7.73 -16.96
CA ILE A 179 2.53 -8.07 -15.88
C ILE A 179 1.74 -8.40 -14.62
N ALA A 180 1.82 -9.65 -14.16
CA ALA A 180 1.14 -10.12 -12.96
C ALA A 180 1.88 -11.31 -12.32
N SER A 181 1.54 -11.62 -11.07
CA SER A 181 2.01 -12.85 -10.42
C SER A 181 1.05 -14.01 -10.64
N LEU A 182 -0.25 -13.73 -10.57
CA LEU A 182 -1.35 -14.66 -10.81
C LEU A 182 -2.45 -13.93 -11.59
N VAL A 183 -3.31 -14.67 -12.26
CA VAL A 183 -4.49 -14.13 -12.94
C VAL A 183 -5.74 -14.90 -12.55
N LEU A 184 -6.85 -14.21 -12.30
CA LEU A 184 -8.15 -14.79 -11.97
C LEU A 184 -9.02 -14.81 -13.24
N GLY A 185 -9.20 -15.97 -13.84
CA GLY A 185 -9.93 -16.15 -15.10
C GLY A 185 -11.42 -16.43 -14.92
N ASN A 186 -12.29 -15.82 -15.71
CA ASN A 186 -13.71 -16.18 -15.79
C ASN A 186 -13.91 -17.29 -16.83
N ASP A 187 -14.06 -18.53 -16.36
CA ASP A 187 -14.33 -19.71 -17.21
C ASP A 187 -15.84 -20.01 -17.31
N THR A 188 -16.69 -19.03 -16.98
CA THR A 188 -18.14 -19.16 -17.12
C THR A 188 -18.62 -18.50 -18.42
N GLU A 189 -19.80 -18.90 -18.89
CA GLU A 189 -20.42 -18.34 -20.10
C GLU A 189 -21.03 -16.95 -19.89
N GLU A 190 -21.08 -16.46 -18.64
CA GLU A 190 -21.68 -15.18 -18.28
C GLU A 190 -20.63 -14.20 -17.74
N GLN A 191 -20.88 -12.90 -17.93
CA GLN A 191 -20.11 -11.86 -17.25
C GLN A 191 -20.28 -11.97 -15.73
N ARG A 192 -19.19 -11.78 -14.99
CA ARG A 192 -19.18 -11.86 -13.52
C ARG A 192 -18.69 -10.55 -12.90
N VAL A 193 -19.40 -10.10 -11.88
CA VAL A 193 -18.96 -8.98 -11.05
C VAL A 193 -18.13 -9.55 -9.91
N VAL A 194 -16.82 -9.36 -9.98
CA VAL A 194 -15.85 -9.86 -9.01
C VAL A 194 -15.43 -8.72 -8.09
N ARG A 195 -15.40 -9.00 -6.78
CA ARG A 195 -14.96 -8.08 -5.75
C ARG A 195 -13.64 -8.59 -5.18
N VAL A 196 -12.60 -7.78 -5.30
CA VAL A 196 -11.25 -8.09 -4.85
C VAL A 196 -10.86 -7.08 -3.77
N ARG A 197 -10.37 -7.54 -2.63
CA ARG A 197 -9.86 -6.68 -1.56
C ARG A 197 -8.39 -7.01 -1.33
N PRO A 198 -7.45 -6.11 -1.67
CA PRO A 198 -6.05 -6.30 -1.31
C PRO A 198 -5.83 -6.10 0.19
N LEU A 199 -4.69 -6.54 0.71
CA LEU A 199 -4.20 -6.06 2.01
C LEU A 199 -4.07 -4.52 1.99
N LYS A 200 -4.31 -3.87 3.12
CA LYS A 200 -4.02 -2.43 3.24
C LYS A 200 -2.52 -2.18 3.10
N GLU A 201 -2.15 -1.01 2.56
CA GLU A 201 -0.75 -0.60 2.43
C GLU A 201 -0.03 -0.50 3.78
N SER A 202 -0.76 -0.27 4.87
CA SER A 202 -0.23 -0.19 6.23
C SER A 202 0.09 -1.57 6.84
N VAL A 203 -0.33 -2.67 6.20
CA VAL A 203 -0.18 -4.03 6.73
C VAL A 203 1.18 -4.59 6.34
N GLU A 204 1.99 -4.87 7.37
CA GLU A 204 3.24 -5.60 7.22
C GLU A 204 3.06 -7.07 7.55
N VAL A 205 3.62 -7.94 6.71
CA VAL A 205 3.51 -9.40 6.84
C VAL A 205 4.87 -10.08 6.89
N ASP A 206 5.02 -11.01 7.83
CA ASP A 206 6.04 -12.05 7.78
C ASP A 206 5.57 -13.18 6.86
N CYS A 207 6.17 -13.27 5.68
CA CYS A 207 5.80 -14.22 4.64
C CYS A 207 5.75 -15.68 5.11
N LEU A 208 6.73 -16.11 5.93
CA LEU A 208 6.84 -17.50 6.38
C LEU A 208 5.67 -17.83 7.31
N THR A 209 5.36 -16.91 8.23
CA THR A 209 4.24 -17.04 9.16
C THR A 209 2.91 -17.02 8.42
N MET A 210 2.70 -16.05 7.53
CA MET A 210 1.47 -15.90 6.77
C MET A 210 1.19 -17.14 5.90
N LEU A 211 2.17 -17.61 5.13
CA LEU A 211 1.98 -18.69 4.17
C LEU A 211 1.91 -20.09 4.81
N ALA A 212 2.32 -20.24 6.07
CA ALA A 212 2.17 -21.49 6.81
C ALA A 212 0.69 -21.80 7.10
N ASP A 213 -0.12 -20.78 7.40
CA ASP A 213 -1.57 -20.90 7.64
C ASP A 213 -2.28 -19.55 7.38
N PRO A 214 -2.54 -19.21 6.10
CA PRO A 214 -3.09 -17.89 5.74
C PRO A 214 -4.47 -17.63 6.35
N THR A 215 -5.32 -18.66 6.39
CA THR A 215 -6.69 -18.58 6.89
C THR A 215 -6.75 -18.21 8.37
N ARG A 216 -5.81 -18.72 9.17
CA ARG A 216 -5.76 -18.44 10.61
C ARG A 216 -4.97 -17.19 10.94
N THR A 217 -3.92 -16.88 10.18
CA THR A 217 -2.99 -15.81 10.51
C THR A 217 -3.48 -14.44 10.04
N LEU A 218 -4.21 -14.37 8.93
CA LEU A 218 -4.84 -13.13 8.45
C LEU A 218 -6.24 -12.96 9.06
N SER A 219 -6.61 -11.71 9.31
CA SER A 219 -7.96 -11.30 9.74
C SER A 219 -8.63 -10.47 8.65
N ARG A 220 -9.96 -10.34 8.67
CA ARG A 220 -10.69 -9.61 7.60
C ARG A 220 -10.45 -8.10 7.68
N GLU A 221 -10.13 -7.61 8.88
CA GLU A 221 -9.82 -6.23 9.22
C GLU A 221 -8.54 -5.73 8.54
N MET A 222 -7.67 -6.65 8.09
CA MET A 222 -6.42 -6.35 7.38
C MET A 222 -6.61 -5.97 5.91
N PHE A 223 -7.80 -6.21 5.36
CA PHE A 223 -8.08 -5.98 3.96
C PHE A 223 -8.70 -4.61 3.73
N GLY A 224 -8.31 -3.99 2.62
CA GLY A 224 -8.81 -2.69 2.19
C GLY A 224 -10.24 -2.74 1.65
N PRO A 225 -10.73 -1.60 1.11
CA PRO A 225 -12.03 -1.56 0.44
C PRO A 225 -12.06 -2.50 -0.77
N ALA A 226 -13.26 -2.96 -1.12
CA ALA A 226 -13.44 -3.83 -2.28
C ALA A 226 -13.34 -3.05 -3.59
N GLU A 227 -12.42 -3.49 -4.44
CA GLU A 227 -12.34 -3.12 -5.84
C GLU A 227 -13.28 -4.03 -6.63
N THR A 228 -14.16 -3.43 -7.44
CA THR A 228 -15.16 -4.17 -8.20
C THR A 228 -14.78 -4.20 -9.67
N TRP A 229 -14.69 -5.41 -10.21
CA TRP A 229 -14.28 -5.69 -11.57
C TRP A 229 -15.41 -6.41 -12.31
N LEU A 230 -15.71 -5.96 -13.53
CA LEU A 230 -16.60 -6.69 -14.43
C LEU A 230 -15.72 -7.57 -15.32
N LEU A 231 -15.84 -8.89 -15.16
CA LEU A 231 -15.01 -9.86 -15.86
C LEU A 231 -15.87 -10.60 -16.90
N GLU A 232 -15.62 -10.32 -18.18
CA GLU A 232 -16.28 -10.98 -19.30
C GLU A 232 -15.90 -12.47 -19.40
N PRO A 233 -16.76 -13.31 -20.02
CA PRO A 233 -16.41 -14.69 -20.34
C PRO A 233 -15.07 -14.78 -21.08
N GLY A 234 -14.18 -15.62 -20.60
CA GLY A 234 -12.89 -15.86 -21.24
C GLY A 234 -11.80 -14.81 -20.96
N ARG A 235 -12.09 -13.78 -20.15
CA ARG A 235 -11.10 -12.79 -19.69
C ARG A 235 -10.58 -13.14 -18.29
N ALA A 236 -9.39 -12.67 -17.97
CA ALA A 236 -8.78 -12.83 -16.65
C ALA A 236 -8.32 -11.50 -16.06
N LEU A 237 -8.50 -11.36 -14.73
CA LEU A 237 -8.07 -10.22 -13.93
C LEU A 237 -6.64 -10.47 -13.42
N PRO A 238 -5.65 -9.63 -13.77
CA PRO A 238 -4.30 -9.74 -13.23
C PRO A 238 -4.22 -9.33 -11.76
N LEU A 239 -3.52 -10.15 -10.97
CA LEU A 239 -3.25 -9.91 -9.56
C LEU A 239 -1.73 -9.77 -9.35
N GLN A 240 -1.34 -8.63 -8.79
CA GLN A 240 0.07 -8.29 -8.59
C GLN A 240 0.56 -8.68 -7.20
N ASN A 241 1.88 -8.78 -7.07
CA ASN A 241 2.55 -8.97 -5.79
C ASN A 241 3.80 -8.09 -5.72
N SER A 242 3.99 -7.42 -4.59
CA SER A 242 5.16 -6.62 -4.26
C SER A 242 6.26 -7.44 -3.56
N THR A 243 5.88 -8.30 -2.60
CA THR A 243 6.76 -9.21 -1.84
C THR A 243 6.02 -10.49 -1.42
N CYS A 244 5.04 -10.37 -0.52
CA CYS A 244 4.07 -11.37 -0.13
C CYS A 244 2.72 -10.67 0.01
N ASP A 245 1.73 -11.14 -0.73
CA ASP A 245 0.45 -10.46 -0.86
C ASP A 245 -0.70 -11.44 -0.67
N ALA A 246 -1.83 -10.88 -0.24
CA ALA A 246 -3.07 -11.61 -0.08
C ALA A 246 -4.26 -10.78 -0.55
N TYR A 247 -5.29 -11.47 -1.04
CA TYR A 247 -6.51 -10.87 -1.53
C TYR A 247 -7.73 -11.65 -1.05
N LEU A 248 -8.76 -10.95 -0.59
CA LEU A 248 -10.09 -11.54 -0.44
C LEU A 248 -10.88 -11.36 -1.73
N VAL A 249 -11.30 -12.47 -2.31
CA VAL A 249 -12.05 -12.51 -3.57
C VAL A 249 -13.44 -13.07 -3.32
N ASP A 250 -14.46 -12.38 -3.80
CA ASP A 250 -15.83 -12.90 -3.81
C ASP A 250 -16.61 -12.38 -5.03
N ALA A 251 -17.69 -13.07 -5.38
CA ALA A 251 -18.57 -12.71 -6.48
C ALA A 251 -19.98 -13.22 -6.19
N ASP A 252 -20.96 -12.84 -6.99
CA ASP A 252 -22.31 -13.35 -6.82
C ASP A 252 -22.36 -14.85 -7.10
N GLY A 253 -22.65 -15.65 -6.07
CA GLY A 253 -22.59 -17.11 -6.12
C GLY A 253 -21.22 -17.70 -5.82
N LEU A 254 -20.16 -16.89 -5.65
CA LEU A 254 -18.83 -17.34 -5.19
C LEU A 254 -18.67 -16.98 -3.71
N PRO A 255 -18.57 -17.95 -2.77
CA PRO A 255 -18.25 -17.62 -1.39
C PRO A 255 -16.89 -16.92 -1.32
N MET A 256 -16.70 -16.06 -0.32
CA MET A 256 -15.43 -15.39 -0.13
C MET A 256 -14.28 -16.41 0.00
N GLN A 257 -13.23 -16.21 -0.77
CA GLN A 257 -12.00 -17.00 -0.79
C GLN A 257 -10.81 -16.09 -0.48
N LEU A 258 -9.76 -16.68 0.09
CA LEU A 258 -8.49 -16.03 0.31
C LEU A 258 -7.50 -16.49 -0.75
N LEU A 259 -6.90 -15.54 -1.46
CA LEU A 259 -5.72 -15.77 -2.28
C LEU A 259 -4.49 -15.30 -1.50
N ALA A 260 -3.46 -16.12 -1.33
CA ALA A 260 -2.24 -15.72 -0.63
C ALA A 260 -0.99 -16.36 -1.26
N TRP A 261 0.06 -15.57 -1.50
CA TRP A 261 1.31 -16.08 -2.08
C TRP A 261 2.52 -15.16 -1.84
N SER A 262 3.71 -15.69 -2.12
CA SER A 262 4.95 -14.91 -2.18
C SER A 262 5.44 -14.69 -3.62
N ALA A 263 6.21 -13.62 -3.83
CA ALA A 263 6.95 -13.38 -5.07
C ALA A 263 8.00 -14.48 -5.35
N GLY A 264 8.43 -15.21 -4.32
CA GLY A 264 9.29 -16.39 -4.47
C GLY A 264 8.56 -17.60 -5.07
N GLN A 265 7.30 -17.82 -4.71
CA GLN A 265 6.45 -18.86 -5.31
C GLN A 265 5.99 -18.45 -6.72
N PHE A 266 5.55 -17.21 -6.88
CA PHE A 266 4.97 -16.70 -8.11
C PHE A 266 5.57 -15.33 -8.47
N PRO A 267 6.78 -15.30 -9.05
CA PRO A 267 7.40 -14.06 -9.50
C PRO A 267 6.57 -13.40 -10.61
N ALA A 268 6.58 -12.07 -10.66
CA ALA A 268 5.88 -11.31 -11.70
C ALA A 268 6.40 -11.66 -13.09
N ALA A 269 5.47 -11.89 -14.02
CA ALA A 269 5.75 -12.23 -15.41
C ALA A 269 4.68 -11.65 -16.33
N MET A 270 4.93 -11.62 -17.64
CA MET A 270 3.88 -11.37 -18.63
C MET A 270 2.97 -12.60 -18.68
N LEU A 271 1.74 -12.46 -18.19
CA LEU A 271 0.74 -13.52 -18.12
C LEU A 271 -0.44 -13.19 -19.03
N SER A 272 -1.01 -14.23 -19.64
CA SER A 272 -2.21 -14.14 -20.45
C SER A 272 -3.41 -13.69 -19.62
N THR A 273 -4.13 -12.73 -20.17
CA THR A 273 -5.41 -12.22 -19.66
C THR A 273 -6.61 -12.87 -20.35
N GLU A 274 -6.37 -13.99 -21.05
CA GLU A 274 -7.38 -14.75 -21.80
C GLU A 274 -7.35 -16.23 -21.39
N THR A 275 -8.52 -16.78 -21.01
CA THR A 275 -8.61 -18.16 -20.51
C THR A 275 -8.33 -19.23 -21.57
N ARG A 276 -8.43 -18.87 -22.86
CA ARG A 276 -8.11 -19.76 -23.99
C ARG A 276 -6.62 -20.09 -24.14
N ALA A 277 -5.75 -19.27 -23.56
CA ALA A 277 -4.30 -19.44 -23.61
C ALA A 277 -3.71 -19.25 -22.20
N PRO A 278 -4.02 -20.15 -21.25
CA PRO A 278 -3.66 -19.96 -19.86
C PRO A 278 -2.18 -20.29 -19.62
N ASP A 279 -1.53 -19.47 -18.79
CA ASP A 279 -0.21 -19.80 -18.26
C ASP A 279 -0.33 -20.87 -17.16
N GLU A 280 0.40 -21.97 -17.33
CA GLU A 280 0.33 -23.15 -16.46
C GLU A 280 0.63 -22.78 -15.00
N GLY A 281 -0.29 -23.11 -14.10
CA GLY A 281 -0.15 -22.84 -12.66
C GLY A 281 -0.16 -21.35 -12.28
N ARG A 282 -0.55 -20.46 -13.21
CA ARG A 282 -0.64 -19.01 -12.97
C ARG A 282 -2.05 -18.46 -13.13
N MET A 283 -2.93 -19.21 -13.78
CA MET A 283 -4.35 -18.87 -13.93
C MET A 283 -5.22 -19.67 -12.96
N ILE A 284 -5.96 -18.95 -12.12
CA ILE A 284 -6.98 -19.50 -11.22
C ILE A 284 -8.33 -19.31 -11.92
N PHE A 285 -8.98 -20.40 -12.30
CA PHE A 285 -10.26 -20.33 -13.00
C PHE A 285 -11.42 -20.24 -12.00
N MET A 286 -12.27 -19.23 -12.19
CA MET A 286 -13.59 -19.17 -11.58
C MET A 286 -14.58 -19.90 -12.50
N ARG A 287 -15.23 -20.94 -11.96
CA ARG A 287 -16.13 -21.82 -12.71
C ARG A 287 -17.38 -22.15 -11.90
N MET A 288 -18.41 -22.67 -12.56
CA MET A 288 -19.61 -23.18 -11.89
C MET A 288 -19.36 -24.59 -11.39
N ASP A 289 -19.57 -24.84 -10.10
CA ASP A 289 -19.70 -26.19 -9.55
C ASP A 289 -21.16 -26.64 -9.74
N GLU A 290 -21.40 -27.55 -10.69
CA GLU A 290 -22.73 -28.09 -10.97
C GLU A 290 -23.31 -28.88 -9.79
N ALA A 291 -22.48 -29.47 -8.93
CA ALA A 291 -22.93 -30.28 -7.80
C ALA A 291 -23.43 -29.40 -6.64
N LEU A 292 -22.76 -28.28 -6.41
CA LEU A 292 -23.13 -27.30 -5.37
C LEU A 292 -24.06 -26.19 -5.88
N GLY A 293 -24.20 -26.04 -7.20
CA GLY A 293 -25.01 -25.00 -7.84
C GLY A 293 -24.51 -23.59 -7.55
N ARG A 294 -23.19 -23.42 -7.39
CA ARG A 294 -22.55 -22.15 -7.04
C ARG A 294 -21.19 -22.01 -7.73
N LEU A 295 -20.64 -20.81 -7.77
CA LEU A 295 -19.30 -20.58 -8.29
C LEU A 295 -18.24 -21.06 -7.29
N GLU A 296 -17.13 -21.54 -7.83
CA GLU A 296 -15.92 -21.89 -7.10
C GLU A 296 -14.68 -21.41 -7.85
N LEU A 297 -13.58 -21.28 -7.10
CA LEU A 297 -12.25 -21.16 -7.71
C LEU A 297 -11.66 -22.56 -7.87
N ALA A 298 -11.03 -22.81 -9.01
CA ALA A 298 -10.31 -24.04 -9.27
C ALA A 298 -9.23 -24.27 -8.20
N GLU A 299 -8.98 -25.54 -7.88
CA GLU A 299 -7.95 -25.94 -6.92
C GLU A 299 -6.59 -25.36 -7.32
N HIS A 300 -5.98 -24.61 -6.42
CA HIS A 300 -4.71 -23.93 -6.64
C HIS A 300 -3.99 -23.71 -5.32
N VAL A 301 -2.66 -23.78 -5.32
CA VAL A 301 -1.84 -23.68 -4.10
C VAL A 301 -1.93 -22.32 -3.39
N ALA A 302 -2.38 -21.30 -4.11
CA ALA A 302 -2.60 -19.96 -3.58
C ALA A 302 -4.04 -19.73 -3.10
N VAL A 303 -4.95 -20.69 -3.30
CA VAL A 303 -6.36 -20.57 -2.89
C VAL A 303 -6.53 -21.22 -1.51
N HIS A 304 -7.07 -20.44 -0.57
CA HIS A 304 -7.31 -20.84 0.80
C HIS A 304 -8.72 -20.44 1.24
N ASP A 305 -9.20 -21.07 2.30
CA ASP A 305 -10.43 -20.65 2.96
C ASP A 305 -10.27 -19.20 3.48
N ALA A 306 -11.32 -18.39 3.29
CA ALA A 306 -11.32 -17.03 3.81
C ALA A 306 -11.21 -17.03 5.35
N PRO A 307 -10.55 -16.04 5.96
CA PRO A 307 -10.52 -15.88 7.40
C PRO A 307 -11.95 -15.91 7.98
N PRO A 308 -12.15 -16.53 9.15
CA PRO A 308 -13.46 -16.62 9.75
C PRO A 308 -13.99 -15.23 10.11
N VAL A 309 -15.32 -15.05 10.08
CA VAL A 309 -15.95 -13.77 10.48
C VAL A 309 -15.77 -13.53 11.97
N GLU A 310 -15.92 -14.59 12.76
CA GLU A 310 -15.70 -14.57 14.20
C GLU A 310 -14.45 -15.36 14.50
N GLN A 311 -13.48 -14.71 15.15
CA GLN A 311 -12.21 -15.33 15.43
C GLN A 311 -12.35 -16.37 16.54
N PRO A 312 -11.62 -17.50 16.44
CA PRO A 312 -11.62 -18.50 17.50
C PRO A 312 -11.05 -17.88 18.78
N ALA A 313 -11.65 -18.25 19.91
CA ALA A 313 -11.14 -17.82 21.21
C ALA A 313 -9.67 -18.26 21.37
N PRO A 314 -8.80 -17.39 21.93
CA PRO A 314 -7.41 -17.72 22.14
C PRO A 314 -7.27 -18.98 23.01
N GLY A 315 -6.29 -19.81 22.67
CA GLY A 315 -5.91 -20.94 23.51
C GLY A 315 -5.44 -20.49 24.91
N PRO A 316 -5.37 -21.41 25.89
CA PRO A 316 -4.86 -21.09 27.22
C PRO A 316 -3.45 -20.48 27.15
N GLY A 317 -3.29 -19.28 27.72
CA GLY A 317 -2.01 -18.55 27.69
C GLY A 317 -1.70 -17.81 26.38
N CYS A 318 -2.65 -17.74 25.45
CA CYS A 318 -2.53 -17.04 24.17
C CYS A 318 -3.36 -15.78 24.04
N ALA A 319 -4.16 -15.46 25.06
CA ALA A 319 -5.00 -14.27 25.01
C ALA A 319 -4.09 -13.03 24.93
N PRO A 320 -4.38 -12.09 24.02
CA PRO A 320 -3.59 -10.88 23.91
C PRO A 320 -3.82 -10.06 25.18
N LEU A 321 -2.77 -9.40 25.65
CA LEU A 321 -2.92 -8.47 26.76
C LEU A 321 -3.74 -7.26 26.31
N PRO A 322 -4.78 -6.86 27.07
CA PRO A 322 -5.54 -5.66 26.76
C PRO A 322 -4.62 -4.46 26.60
N ASP A 323 -4.90 -3.55 25.66
CA ASP A 323 -4.08 -2.36 25.43
C ASP A 323 -3.99 -1.42 26.64
N THR A 324 -4.90 -1.58 27.61
CA THR A 324 -4.83 -0.87 28.90
C THR A 324 -3.72 -1.37 29.82
N VAL A 325 -3.14 -2.54 29.54
CA VAL A 325 -2.02 -3.10 30.31
C VAL A 325 -0.73 -2.69 29.63
N GLY A 326 0.09 -1.91 30.33
CA GLY A 326 1.38 -1.50 29.85
C GLY A 326 2.11 -0.54 30.78
N VAL A 327 3.24 -0.02 30.32
CA VAL A 327 4.00 1.05 30.97
C VAL A 327 3.72 2.39 30.29
N ALA A 328 3.62 3.45 31.09
CA ALA A 328 3.44 4.80 30.58
C ALA A 328 4.06 5.82 31.54
N TRP A 329 4.47 6.97 31.01
CA TRP A 329 4.97 8.07 31.83
C TRP A 329 4.62 9.41 31.21
N SER A 330 4.45 10.44 32.04
CA SER A 330 4.36 11.83 31.58
C SER A 330 5.74 12.41 31.26
N ALA A 331 5.79 13.61 30.69
CA ALA A 331 7.04 14.31 30.45
C ALA A 331 7.88 14.43 31.76
N PRO A 332 9.17 14.02 31.75
CA PRO A 332 10.02 14.13 32.93
C PRO A 332 10.18 15.57 33.44
N PRO A 333 10.25 15.78 34.76
CA PRO A 333 10.56 17.07 35.35
C PRO A 333 12.00 17.49 35.03
N VAL A 334 12.26 18.81 35.04
CA VAL A 334 13.61 19.34 34.86
C VAL A 334 14.34 19.35 36.21
N GLY A 335 15.44 18.60 36.31
CA GLY A 335 16.27 18.54 37.50
C GLY A 335 15.76 17.56 38.57
N GLY A 336 16.43 17.56 39.73
CA GLY A 336 15.99 16.78 40.88
C GLY A 336 14.85 17.49 41.62
N ALA A 337 13.89 16.71 42.13
CA ALA A 337 12.74 17.23 42.87
C ALA A 337 12.41 16.35 44.09
N GLU A 338 11.91 16.96 45.15
CA GLU A 338 11.47 16.23 46.35
C GLU A 338 10.03 15.73 46.15
N ILE A 339 9.76 14.47 46.51
CA ILE A 339 8.41 13.91 46.44
C ILE A 339 7.59 14.39 47.65
N THR A 340 6.53 15.17 47.43
CA THR A 340 5.65 15.65 48.51
C THR A 340 4.38 14.81 48.69
N ALA A 341 3.94 14.10 47.65
CA ALA A 341 2.82 13.16 47.71
C ALA A 341 2.93 12.09 46.62
N ILE A 342 2.37 10.90 46.90
CA ILE A 342 2.22 9.81 45.93
C ILE A 342 0.78 9.31 46.01
N ASP A 343 0.02 9.46 44.92
CA ASP A 343 -1.31 8.86 44.77
C ASP A 343 -1.22 7.67 43.81
N SER A 344 -1.54 6.47 44.29
CA SER A 344 -1.52 5.25 43.46
C SER A 344 -2.93 4.78 43.14
N SER A 345 -3.15 4.40 41.88
CA SER A 345 -4.41 3.87 41.39
C SER A 345 -4.34 2.34 41.22
N PRO A 346 -5.46 1.60 41.35
CA PRO A 346 -5.49 0.14 41.19
C PRO A 346 -5.07 -0.39 39.81
N ASP A 347 -4.97 0.48 38.80
CA ASP A 347 -4.46 0.19 37.46
C ASP A 347 -2.93 0.22 37.36
N GLY A 348 -2.22 0.48 38.47
CA GLY A 348 -0.75 0.58 38.50
C GLY A 348 -0.22 1.95 38.07
N CYS A 349 -1.09 2.97 37.93
CA CYS A 349 -0.64 4.33 37.67
C CYS A 349 -0.42 5.11 38.98
N HIS A 350 0.77 5.69 39.09
CA HIS A 350 1.25 6.45 40.24
C HIS A 350 1.42 7.92 39.86
N ARG A 351 0.81 8.82 40.63
CA ARG A 351 0.97 10.26 40.51
C ARG A 351 1.89 10.76 41.63
N PHE A 352 3.08 11.19 41.24
CA PHE A 352 4.03 11.87 42.10
C PHE A 352 3.76 13.37 42.07
N THR A 353 3.64 13.98 43.25
CA THR A 353 3.70 15.44 43.37
C THR A 353 5.14 15.81 43.71
N LEU A 354 5.78 16.56 42.82
CA LEU A 354 7.21 16.87 42.89
C LEU A 354 7.42 18.35 43.17
N LEU A 355 8.19 18.67 44.21
CA LEU A 355 8.60 20.02 44.56
C LEU A 355 9.98 20.33 43.95
N SER A 356 10.01 21.33 43.07
CA SER A 356 11.23 21.83 42.42
C SER A 356 11.39 23.34 42.62
N GLU A 357 12.47 23.94 42.12
CA GLU A 357 12.66 25.41 42.13
C GLU A 357 11.51 26.16 41.44
N GLY A 358 10.83 25.52 40.48
CA GLY A 358 9.69 26.06 39.75
C GLY A 358 8.33 25.91 40.44
N GLY A 359 8.28 25.32 41.64
CA GLY A 359 7.05 24.99 42.36
C GLY A 359 6.69 23.50 42.28
N GLU A 360 5.47 23.18 42.72
CA GLU A 360 4.94 21.82 42.68
C GLU A 360 4.37 21.47 41.30
N ALA A 361 4.76 20.31 40.77
CA ALA A 361 4.24 19.77 39.52
C ALA A 361 3.95 18.26 39.64
N PRO A 362 2.89 17.74 39.00
CA PRO A 362 2.62 16.32 38.97
C PRO A 362 3.49 15.62 37.92
N PHE A 363 3.97 14.43 38.24
CA PHE A 363 4.58 13.47 37.32
C PHE A 363 3.83 12.13 37.44
N TYR A 364 3.45 11.55 36.31
CA TYR A 364 2.70 10.30 36.24
C TYR A 364 3.60 9.17 35.74
N LEU A 365 3.51 8.01 36.39
CA LEU A 365 4.20 6.80 36.01
C LEU A 365 3.28 5.59 36.20
N CYS A 366 3.06 4.82 35.14
CA CYS A 366 2.32 3.58 35.19
C CYS A 366 3.30 2.41 35.09
N VAL A 367 3.42 1.66 36.19
CA VAL A 367 4.28 0.48 36.36
C VAL A 367 3.60 -0.49 37.32
N PRO A 368 3.96 -1.79 37.36
CA PRO A 368 3.45 -2.69 38.39
C PRO A 368 3.70 -2.13 39.80
N GLU A 369 2.74 -2.32 40.73
CA GLU A 369 2.84 -1.80 42.11
C GLU A 369 4.16 -2.20 42.79
N GLY A 370 4.60 -3.45 42.60
CA GLY A 370 5.87 -3.94 43.13
C GLY A 370 7.13 -3.29 42.53
N ALA A 371 6.99 -2.48 41.48
CA ALA A 371 8.08 -1.80 40.79
C ALA A 371 8.18 -0.30 41.14
N GLN A 372 7.37 0.20 42.08
CA GLN A 372 7.40 1.59 42.57
C GLN A 372 7.90 1.63 44.03
N PRO A 373 9.22 1.77 44.28
CA PRO A 373 9.78 1.72 45.63
C PRO A 373 9.86 3.08 46.34
N PHE A 374 9.76 4.19 45.62
CA PHE A 374 9.96 5.54 46.15
C PHE A 374 8.94 5.94 47.21
N GLN A 375 9.36 6.79 48.16
CA GLN A 375 8.55 7.28 49.27
C GLN A 375 8.45 8.80 49.26
N VAL A 376 7.44 9.32 49.97
CA VAL A 376 7.33 10.77 50.23
C VAL A 376 8.55 11.23 51.03
N GLY A 377 9.20 12.30 50.56
CA GLY A 377 10.45 12.85 51.10
C GLY A 377 11.70 12.44 50.31
N ASP A 378 11.60 11.50 49.37
CA ASP A 378 12.74 11.15 48.52
C ASP A 378 13.11 12.29 47.56
N ALA A 379 14.41 12.48 47.36
CA ALA A 379 14.92 13.31 46.26
C ALA A 379 14.97 12.47 44.98
N LEU A 380 14.05 12.76 44.06
CA LEU A 380 13.87 12.02 42.82
C LEU A 380 14.58 12.73 41.66
N LYS A 381 15.40 11.98 40.93
CA LYS A 381 15.98 12.38 39.65
C LYS A 381 15.33 11.55 38.54
N VAL A 382 14.87 12.19 37.47
CA VAL A 382 14.26 11.51 36.32
C VAL A 382 15.04 11.85 35.06
N GLU A 383 15.51 10.83 34.34
CA GLU A 383 16.27 10.97 33.10
C GLU A 383 15.56 10.22 31.97
N THR A 384 15.49 10.82 30.78
CA THR A 384 15.01 10.13 29.59
C THR A 384 16.09 9.21 29.05
N LEU A 385 15.68 8.03 28.62
CA LEU A 385 16.53 7.07 27.94
C LEU A 385 16.08 6.98 26.47
N ASP A 386 17.03 7.21 25.58
CA ASP A 386 16.92 6.84 24.17
C ASP A 386 18.18 6.05 23.84
N SER A 387 17.98 4.83 23.36
CA SER A 387 19.06 3.86 23.25
C SER A 387 18.87 2.94 22.05
N SER A 388 19.97 2.75 21.32
CA SER A 388 20.07 1.84 20.19
C SER A 388 21.31 0.94 20.38
N PHE A 389 21.13 -0.23 21.00
CA PHE A 389 22.17 -1.26 21.12
C PHE A 389 21.73 -2.54 20.43
N THR A 390 22.60 -3.20 19.68
CA THR A 390 22.31 -4.55 19.15
C THR A 390 21.96 -5.51 20.29
N ALA A 391 20.79 -6.14 20.22
CA ALA A 391 20.26 -7.00 21.26
C ALA A 391 19.74 -8.31 20.66
N PRO A 392 20.09 -9.48 21.24
CA PRO A 392 19.72 -10.78 20.65
C PRO A 392 18.20 -10.99 20.52
N GLU A 393 17.42 -10.41 21.44
CA GLU A 393 15.96 -10.54 21.44
C GLU A 393 15.26 -9.86 20.25
N THR A 394 15.94 -9.00 19.48
CA THR A 394 15.34 -8.24 18.37
C THR A 394 15.21 -9.03 17.06
N LYS A 395 15.70 -10.29 16.98
CA LYS A 395 15.65 -11.13 15.76
C LYS A 395 16.07 -10.36 14.50
N ASP A 396 17.27 -9.77 14.50
CA ASP A 396 17.86 -9.02 13.38
C ASP A 396 17.15 -7.68 13.02
N GLU A 397 16.13 -7.25 13.77
CA GLU A 397 15.60 -5.89 13.65
C GLU A 397 16.53 -4.86 14.30
N ALA A 398 16.50 -3.63 13.77
CA ALA A 398 17.16 -2.50 14.40
C ALA A 398 16.63 -2.31 15.82
N SER A 399 17.52 -2.33 16.79
CA SER A 399 17.15 -2.17 18.19
C SER A 399 16.70 -0.75 18.50
N PHE A 400 15.59 -0.66 19.22
CA PHE A 400 14.94 0.57 19.63
C PHE A 400 14.36 0.40 21.03
N ALA A 401 14.73 1.31 21.93
CA ALA A 401 14.19 1.37 23.27
C ALA A 401 14.02 2.83 23.70
N GLU A 402 12.80 3.19 24.09
CA GLU A 402 12.48 4.46 24.73
C GLU A 402 12.17 4.19 26.20
N GLY A 403 12.65 5.05 27.10
CA GLY A 403 12.42 4.85 28.51
C GLY A 403 12.64 6.06 29.39
N VAL A 404 12.43 5.84 30.68
CA VAL A 404 12.79 6.76 31.75
C VAL A 404 13.53 6.01 32.85
N PHE A 405 14.56 6.65 33.39
CA PHE A 405 15.28 6.20 34.58
C PHE A 405 14.99 7.15 35.74
N LEU A 406 14.31 6.63 36.75
CA LEU A 406 14.04 7.33 38.00
C LEU A 406 15.07 6.87 39.03
N SER A 407 15.65 7.76 39.82
CA SER A 407 16.61 7.38 40.86
C SER A 407 16.56 8.28 42.08
N ASN A 408 16.86 7.70 43.23
CA ASN A 408 17.26 8.38 44.46
C ASN A 408 18.63 7.83 44.92
N ASP A 409 19.05 8.11 46.16
CA ASP A 409 20.35 7.66 46.68
C ASP A 409 20.48 6.12 46.91
N THR A 410 19.36 5.39 46.87
CA THR A 410 19.28 3.98 47.29
C THR A 410 18.67 3.05 46.25
N VAL A 411 17.88 3.56 45.31
CA VAL A 411 17.17 2.76 44.31
C VAL A 411 17.03 3.52 43.00
N GLY A 412 17.19 2.78 41.90
CA GLY A 412 16.88 3.20 40.55
C GLY A 412 15.73 2.37 39.99
N VAL A 413 14.84 2.98 39.21
CA VAL A 413 13.75 2.32 38.49
C VAL A 413 13.87 2.69 37.03
N MET A 414 14.14 1.70 36.21
CA MET A 414 14.25 1.83 34.77
C MET A 414 12.99 1.29 34.11
N VAL A 415 12.33 2.12 33.31
CA VAL A 415 11.10 1.75 32.61
C VAL A 415 11.36 1.88 31.13
N VAL A 416 11.12 0.81 30.37
CA VAL A 416 11.46 0.72 28.95
C VAL A 416 10.30 0.15 28.16
N ARG A 417 10.05 0.74 26.97
CA ARG A 417 9.19 0.20 25.92
C ARG A 417 9.93 0.20 24.57
N GLY A 418 9.66 -0.79 23.73
CA GLY A 418 10.29 -0.91 22.40
C GLY A 418 10.50 -2.38 22.03
N ASN A 419 11.58 -2.70 21.30
CA ASN A 419 11.94 -4.10 20.99
C ASN A 419 13.08 -4.65 21.86
N MET A 420 13.39 -3.99 22.99
CA MET A 420 14.41 -4.42 23.94
C MET A 420 13.85 -4.52 25.36
N VAL A 421 14.39 -5.47 26.13
CA VAL A 421 14.10 -5.60 27.56
C VAL A 421 15.00 -4.68 28.39
N ALA A 422 14.45 -4.10 29.47
CA ALA A 422 15.14 -3.23 30.41
C ALA A 422 16.36 -3.92 31.03
N ARG A 423 17.48 -3.22 31.09
CA ARG A 423 18.78 -3.81 31.47
C ARG A 423 19.71 -2.75 32.07
N GLN A 424 20.57 -3.14 33.00
CA GLN A 424 21.44 -2.19 33.72
C GLN A 424 22.35 -1.37 32.80
N ALA A 425 22.75 -1.91 31.64
CA ALA A 425 23.57 -1.19 30.68
C ALA A 425 22.97 0.17 30.24
N PHE A 426 21.65 0.35 30.37
CA PHE A 426 21.01 1.63 30.03
C PHE A 426 21.16 2.70 31.14
N ALA A 427 21.47 2.32 32.38
CA ALA A 427 21.55 3.24 33.53
C ALA A 427 22.95 3.86 33.74
N PHE A 428 23.96 3.53 32.91
CA PHE A 428 25.35 4.02 33.01
C PHE A 428 25.94 3.97 34.44
N LEU A 429 25.61 2.92 35.22
CA LEU A 429 26.02 2.80 36.62
C LEU A 429 27.52 2.42 36.76
N PRO A 430 28.18 2.80 37.89
CA PRO A 430 29.65 2.72 38.03
C PRO A 430 30.25 1.30 38.08
N THR A 431 29.45 0.29 38.41
CA THR A 431 29.85 -1.11 38.41
C THR A 431 28.73 -1.94 37.78
N PRO A 432 28.86 -2.37 36.52
CA PRO A 432 27.86 -3.25 35.95
C PRO A 432 27.94 -4.59 36.67
N ALA A 433 26.83 -5.03 37.27
CA ALA A 433 26.66 -6.44 37.55
C ALA A 433 26.77 -7.22 36.22
N GLU A 434 27.23 -8.47 36.26
CA GLU A 434 27.39 -9.26 35.04
C GLU A 434 26.02 -9.47 34.38
N GLU A 435 25.80 -8.83 33.22
CA GLU A 435 24.49 -8.74 32.60
C GLU A 435 24.04 -10.11 32.07
N PRO A 436 22.83 -10.59 32.43
CA PRO A 436 22.33 -11.85 31.91
C PRO A 436 22.12 -11.74 30.40
N SER A 437 22.37 -12.83 29.69
CA SER A 437 21.94 -12.93 28.30
C SER A 437 20.43 -13.05 28.24
N ILE A 438 19.80 -12.23 27.40
CA ILE A 438 18.35 -12.15 27.24
C ILE A 438 17.99 -12.71 25.86
N SER A 439 17.05 -13.63 25.82
CA SER A 439 16.36 -14.06 24.60
C SER A 439 14.85 -14.05 24.82
N ALA A 440 14.09 -14.11 23.73
CA ALA A 440 12.64 -14.18 23.79
C ALA A 440 12.13 -15.16 22.73
N ASP A 441 11.35 -16.13 23.19
CA ASP A 441 10.88 -17.24 22.37
C ASP A 441 9.34 -17.33 22.45
N GLU A 442 8.73 -17.83 21.39
CA GLU A 442 7.27 -18.01 21.34
C GLU A 442 6.83 -19.04 22.39
N VAL A 443 5.72 -18.75 23.08
CA VAL A 443 5.17 -19.67 24.08
C VAL A 443 4.76 -20.98 23.40
N PRO A 444 5.24 -22.16 23.87
CA PRO A 444 4.89 -23.43 23.26
C PRO A 444 3.38 -23.67 23.23
N SER A 445 2.89 -24.23 22.11
CA SER A 445 1.46 -24.44 21.83
C SER A 445 0.65 -23.15 21.66
N CYS A 446 1.31 -21.99 21.70
CA CYS A 446 0.67 -20.72 21.44
C CYS A 446 0.93 -20.25 20.03
N THR A 447 -0.14 -20.25 19.26
CA THR A 447 -0.10 -20.03 17.82
C THR A 447 -0.57 -18.59 17.51
N GLY A 448 -0.76 -17.77 18.55
CA GLY A 448 -1.22 -16.40 18.49
C GLY A 448 -2.74 -16.24 18.39
N SER A 449 -3.20 -15.02 18.64
CA SER A 449 -4.59 -14.59 18.50
C SER A 449 -4.62 -13.17 17.97
N HIS A 450 -5.74 -12.72 17.39
CA HIS A 450 -5.80 -11.33 16.94
C HIS A 450 -6.30 -10.37 18.02
N ASP A 451 -5.76 -9.16 17.97
CA ASP A 451 -6.25 -8.04 18.76
C ASP A 451 -7.45 -7.35 18.07
N ALA A 452 -7.91 -6.23 18.65
CA ALA A 452 -9.04 -5.47 18.13
C ALA A 452 -8.80 -4.86 16.72
N CYS A 453 -7.54 -4.70 16.33
CA CYS A 453 -7.13 -4.23 15.01
C CYS A 453 -7.03 -5.36 13.99
N GLY A 454 -7.11 -6.61 14.44
CA GLY A 454 -6.88 -7.79 13.63
C GLY A 454 -5.39 -8.15 13.50
N ASN A 455 -4.48 -7.54 14.26
CA ASN A 455 -3.05 -7.90 14.27
C ASN A 455 -2.87 -9.29 14.85
N LEU A 456 -2.00 -10.11 14.28
CA LEU A 456 -1.67 -11.41 14.89
C LEU A 456 -0.69 -11.19 16.03
N VAL A 457 -1.12 -11.42 17.27
CA VAL A 457 -0.32 -11.26 18.48
C VAL A 457 0.09 -12.63 19.01
N ILE A 458 1.40 -12.84 19.12
CA ILE A 458 2.00 -14.05 19.69
C ILE A 458 2.72 -13.67 21.00
N PRO A 459 2.29 -14.16 22.16
CA PRO A 459 2.99 -13.88 23.42
C PRO A 459 4.37 -14.55 23.43
N LEU A 460 5.33 -13.84 24.00
CA LEU A 460 6.71 -14.30 24.15
C LEU A 460 7.02 -14.66 25.61
N GLU A 461 7.91 -15.63 25.79
CA GLU A 461 8.56 -15.96 27.05
C GLU A 461 10.00 -15.43 27.01
N VAL A 462 10.33 -14.53 27.94
CA VAL A 462 11.66 -13.95 28.08
C VAL A 462 12.52 -14.92 28.88
N SER A 463 13.66 -15.32 28.30
CA SER A 463 14.64 -16.19 28.94
C SER A 463 15.86 -15.38 29.36
N LEU A 464 16.28 -15.56 30.62
CA LEU A 464 17.49 -14.97 31.20
C LEU A 464 18.48 -16.08 31.52
N LEU A 465 19.70 -15.98 30.99
CA LEU A 465 20.74 -16.99 31.12
C LEU A 465 22.09 -16.38 31.50
N GLY A 466 22.74 -16.94 32.52
CA GLY A 466 24.08 -16.53 32.96
C GLY A 466 24.12 -15.16 33.66
N GLY A 467 25.33 -14.71 34.01
CA GLY A 467 25.53 -13.47 34.77
C GLY A 467 24.78 -13.50 36.11
N SER A 468 24.03 -12.43 36.39
CA SER A 468 23.18 -12.30 37.59
C SER A 468 21.92 -13.18 37.61
N ALA A 469 21.64 -13.99 36.58
CA ALA A 469 20.54 -14.96 36.62
C ALA A 469 20.98 -16.28 37.29
N GLU A 470 20.24 -16.76 38.29
CA GLU A 470 20.45 -18.10 38.86
C GLU A 470 19.99 -19.19 37.90
N GLY A 471 20.87 -19.62 36.99
CA GLY A 471 20.53 -20.59 35.96
C GLY A 471 19.63 -20.01 34.86
N ALA A 472 18.72 -20.83 34.33
CA ALA A 472 17.77 -20.40 33.31
C ALA A 472 16.47 -19.90 33.99
N THR A 473 16.23 -18.59 33.92
CA THR A 473 15.00 -17.96 34.43
C THR A 473 14.09 -17.60 33.27
N PHE A 474 12.81 -17.95 33.36
CA PHE A 474 11.81 -17.70 32.32
C PHE A 474 10.72 -16.79 32.86
N LEU A 475 10.44 -15.70 32.16
CA LEU A 475 9.46 -14.70 32.53
C LEU A 475 8.45 -14.49 31.41
N ARG A 476 7.17 -14.58 31.76
CA ARG A 476 6.05 -14.15 30.93
C ARG A 476 5.58 -12.78 31.38
N ALA A 477 4.77 -12.16 30.53
CA ALA A 477 4.11 -10.92 30.89
C ALA A 477 3.31 -11.03 32.21
N GLY A 478 3.45 -10.02 33.06
CA GLY A 478 2.94 -9.97 34.43
C GLY A 478 3.84 -10.65 35.48
N GLN A 479 4.94 -11.30 35.09
CA GLN A 479 5.86 -11.94 36.02
C GLN A 479 7.11 -11.08 36.29
N SER A 480 7.78 -11.38 37.40
CA SER A 480 9.03 -10.74 37.78
C SER A 480 10.01 -11.75 38.38
N ALA A 481 11.30 -11.47 38.26
CA ALA A 481 12.36 -12.20 38.94
C ALA A 481 13.35 -11.25 39.60
N GLU A 482 13.74 -11.60 40.82
CA GLU A 482 14.88 -11.00 41.51
C GLU A 482 16.16 -11.66 40.98
N LEU A 483 17.12 -10.83 40.56
CA LEU A 483 18.39 -11.24 39.97
C LEU A 483 19.52 -11.01 40.98
N ALA A 484 20.50 -11.91 40.98
CA ALA A 484 21.59 -11.97 41.93
C ALA A 484 22.58 -10.79 41.78
N ASP A 485 23.57 -10.74 42.67
CA ASP A 485 24.71 -9.80 42.62
C ASP A 485 24.31 -8.31 42.55
N GLY A 486 23.16 -7.97 43.13
CA GLY A 486 22.65 -6.59 43.15
C GLY A 486 22.15 -6.11 41.78
N TYR A 487 21.86 -7.02 40.84
CA TYR A 487 21.33 -6.64 39.53
C TYR A 487 19.95 -5.98 39.65
N GLY A 488 19.12 -6.49 40.56
CA GLY A 488 17.81 -5.94 40.87
C GLY A 488 16.65 -6.86 40.48
N THR A 489 15.44 -6.32 40.46
CA THR A 489 14.22 -7.06 40.10
C THR A 489 13.73 -6.64 38.73
N LEU A 490 13.67 -7.59 37.80
CA LEU A 490 13.11 -7.37 36.46
C LEU A 490 11.64 -7.78 36.44
N HIS A 491 10.78 -6.85 36.01
CA HIS A 491 9.36 -7.06 35.75
C HIS A 491 9.13 -7.05 34.23
N VAL A 492 8.52 -8.11 33.70
CA VAL A 492 8.07 -8.15 32.31
C VAL A 492 6.59 -7.77 32.30
N VAL A 493 6.27 -6.58 31.80
CA VAL A 493 4.88 -6.09 31.73
C VAL A 493 4.20 -6.59 30.48
N ARG A 494 4.91 -6.58 29.35
CA ARG A 494 4.44 -7.01 28.03
C ARG A 494 5.61 -7.62 27.25
N ALA A 495 5.36 -8.72 26.56
CA ALA A 495 6.34 -9.39 25.71
C ALA A 495 5.58 -10.13 24.60
N GLU A 496 5.67 -9.65 23.37
CA GLU A 496 4.89 -10.16 22.25
C GLU A 496 5.56 -9.94 20.90
N GLU A 497 5.19 -10.77 19.94
CA GLU A 497 5.59 -10.71 18.53
C GLU A 497 4.35 -10.51 17.66
N LEU A 498 4.44 -9.57 16.71
CA LEU A 498 3.41 -9.21 15.76
C LEU A 498 3.89 -9.48 14.33
N PRO A 499 3.92 -10.76 13.90
CA PRO A 499 4.38 -11.11 12.56
C PRO A 499 3.45 -10.60 11.46
N ILE A 500 2.19 -10.28 11.77
CA ILE A 500 1.23 -9.65 10.85
C ILE A 500 0.61 -8.47 11.59
N ARG A 501 0.87 -7.25 11.11
CA ARG A 501 0.45 -6.03 11.80
C ARG A 501 0.04 -4.90 10.87
N ASP A 502 -1.02 -4.19 11.23
CA ASP A 502 -1.44 -2.92 10.65
C ASP A 502 -0.72 -1.79 11.40
N THR A 503 0.27 -1.18 10.75
CA THR A 503 1.14 -0.14 11.34
C THR A 503 0.41 1.16 11.68
N GLU A 504 -0.78 1.39 11.10
CA GLU A 504 -1.61 2.55 11.40
C GLU A 504 -2.57 2.31 12.56
N CYS A 505 -2.72 1.07 13.04
CA CYS A 505 -3.61 0.79 14.14
C CYS A 505 -2.97 1.13 15.49
N ALA A 506 -3.71 1.89 16.31
CA ALA A 506 -3.24 2.29 17.64
C ALA A 506 -3.46 1.17 18.68
N PRO A 507 -2.52 0.93 19.60
CA PRO A 507 -1.22 1.60 19.71
C PRO A 507 -0.24 1.13 18.62
N SER A 508 0.33 2.07 17.86
CA SER A 508 1.22 1.74 16.73
C SER A 508 2.51 1.11 17.25
N ARG A 509 2.72 -0.17 16.94
CA ARG A 509 3.96 -0.89 17.25
C ARG A 509 4.86 -0.87 16.03
N VAL A 510 5.93 -0.10 16.11
CA VAL A 510 6.85 0.15 14.99
C VAL A 510 7.64 -1.12 14.65
N THR A 511 7.97 -1.93 15.65
CA THR A 511 8.78 -3.15 15.55
C THR A 511 7.92 -4.41 15.58
N ARG A 512 8.39 -5.52 14.99
CA ARG A 512 7.67 -6.81 15.05
C ARG A 512 7.63 -7.35 16.46
N ARG A 513 8.70 -7.18 17.23
CA ARG A 513 8.73 -7.54 18.65
C ARG A 513 8.50 -6.32 19.50
N HIS A 514 7.65 -6.46 20.51
CA HIS A 514 7.32 -5.40 21.45
C HIS A 514 7.45 -5.91 22.88
N PHE A 515 8.23 -5.18 23.66
CA PHE A 515 8.49 -5.43 25.07
C PHE A 515 8.19 -4.17 25.87
N GLU A 516 7.61 -4.38 27.03
CA GLU A 516 7.50 -3.37 28.08
C GLU A 516 7.98 -4.00 29.37
N SER A 517 8.97 -3.38 30.00
CA SER A 517 9.62 -3.96 31.17
C SER A 517 10.12 -2.87 32.12
N VAL A 518 10.21 -3.27 33.39
CA VAL A 518 10.68 -2.41 34.48
C VAL A 518 11.79 -3.12 35.23
N LEU A 519 12.95 -2.47 35.37
CA LEU A 519 14.06 -2.99 36.16
C LEU A 519 14.27 -2.09 37.39
N VAL A 520 14.06 -2.66 38.58
CA VAL A 520 14.29 -2.00 39.87
C VAL A 520 15.69 -2.37 40.36
N ILE A 521 16.60 -1.40 40.38
CA ILE A 521 18.02 -1.57 40.65
C ILE A 521 18.35 -1.04 42.05
N PRO A 522 18.90 -1.84 42.96
CA PRO A 522 19.44 -1.32 44.22
C PRO A 522 20.68 -0.48 43.94
N LEU A 523 20.72 0.75 44.44
CA LEU A 523 21.88 1.63 44.33
C LEU A 523 22.65 1.61 45.64
N THR A 524 23.95 1.35 45.55
CA THR A 524 24.86 1.52 46.69
C THR A 524 25.13 3.01 46.85
N PRO A 525 24.95 3.59 48.06
CA PRO A 525 25.30 4.98 48.28
C PRO A 525 26.79 5.18 47.98
N ALA A 526 27.12 6.24 47.24
CA ALA A 526 28.51 6.59 46.97
C ALA A 526 29.22 6.74 48.32
N THR A 527 30.21 5.88 48.58
CA THR A 527 31.08 6.04 49.75
C THR A 527 31.70 7.45 49.69
N PRO A 528 31.55 8.27 50.73
CA PRO A 528 31.96 9.68 50.72
C PRO A 528 33.47 9.89 50.55
#